data_AF-A0A1B6B9M4-F1
#
_entry.id   AF-A0A1B6B9M4-F1
#
_cell.length_a   1.000
_cell.length_b   1.000
_cell.length_c   1.000
_cell.angle_alpha   90.00
_cell.angle_beta   90.00
_cell.angle_gamma   90.00
#
_symmetry.space_group_name_H-M   'P 1'
#
loop_
_entity.id
_entity.type
_entity.pdbx_description
1 polymer ?
#
loop_
_entity_poly.entity_id
_entity_poly.type
_entity_poly.pdbx_seq_one_letter_code
_entity_poly.pdbx_strand_id
1 'polypeptide(L)' 'MTTSVKCGKIYITAFLNFAIYKKFSESLSWETEVWIADMPEHMVHLNGDKFLGPRD' A
#
# COMPACT_ATOMS: atom_id res chain seq x y z
N MET A 1 8.82 16.13 -7.70
CA MET A 1 9.63 14.89 -7.66
C MET A 1 9.07 13.87 -8.66
N THR A 2 9.93 12.99 -9.20
CA THR A 2 9.64 11.91 -10.21
C THR A 2 8.86 12.33 -11.47
N THR A 3 9.13 13.51 -12.03
CA THR A 3 8.34 14.13 -13.12
C THR A 3 8.60 13.62 -14.54
N SER A 4 9.40 12.55 -14.71
CA SER A 4 9.76 12.04 -16.06
C SER A 4 9.87 10.52 -16.11
N VAL A 5 9.10 9.82 -15.28
CA VAL A 5 9.06 8.36 -15.23
C VAL A 5 8.01 7.87 -16.23
N LYS A 6 8.38 6.91 -17.10
CA LYS A 6 7.49 6.34 -18.13
C LYS A 6 6.60 5.21 -17.60
N CYS A 7 6.99 4.58 -16.50
CA CYS A 7 6.24 3.51 -15.84
C CYS A 7 5.31 4.04 -14.74
N GLY A 8 4.33 3.21 -14.36
CA GLY A 8 3.43 3.49 -13.23
C GLY A 8 4.20 3.62 -11.92
N LYS A 9 3.81 4.58 -11.09
CA LYS A 9 4.40 4.80 -9.77
C LYS A 9 3.66 3.96 -8.75
N ILE A 10 4.41 3.31 -7.87
CA ILE A 10 3.90 2.53 -6.76
C ILE A 10 4.49 3.15 -5.50
N TYR A 11 3.65 3.43 -4.51
CA TYR A 11 4.07 4.05 -3.27
C TYR A 11 3.82 3.07 -2.14
N ILE A 12 4.89 2.68 -1.46
CA ILE A 12 4.83 1.69 -0.40
C ILE A 12 5.25 2.33 0.92
N THR A 13 4.40 2.25 1.94
CA THR A 13 4.78 2.59 3.32
C THR A 13 5.10 1.31 4.07
N ALA A 14 6.32 1.23 4.62
CA ALA A 14 6.80 0.03 5.31
C ALA A 14 6.73 0.20 6.83
N PHE A 15 6.24 -0.83 7.53
CA PHE A 15 6.23 -0.90 8.99
C PHE A 15 6.94 -2.16 9.47
N LEU A 16 7.53 -2.12 10.65
CA LEU A 16 8.12 -3.33 11.25
C LEU A 16 7.03 -4.34 11.62
N ASN A 17 5.92 -3.86 12.19
CA ASN A 17 4.85 -4.71 12.68
C ASN A 17 3.47 -4.05 12.52
N PHE A 18 2.43 -4.87 12.69
CA PHE A 18 1.04 -4.46 12.53
C PHE A 18 0.58 -3.43 13.58
N ALA A 19 1.17 -3.46 14.78
CA ALA A 19 0.83 -2.53 15.86
C ALA A 19 1.26 -1.09 15.54
N ILE A 20 2.41 -0.92 14.89
CA ILE A 20 2.85 0.40 14.43
C ILE A 20 1.97 0.85 13.25
N TYR A 21 1.74 -0.01 12.26
CA TYR A 21 0.84 0.29 11.13
C TYR A 21 -0.51 0.84 11.59
N LYS A 22 -1.17 0.18 12.55
CA LYS A 22 -2.48 0.58 13.07
C LYS A 22 -2.51 2.01 13.66
N LYS A 23 -1.40 2.51 14.19
CA LYS A 23 -1.32 3.89 14.72
C LYS A 23 -1.34 4.95 13.63
N PHE A 24 -0.94 4.58 12.41
CA PHE A 24 -0.81 5.49 11.28
C PHE A 24 -1.82 5.19 10.17
N SER A 25 -2.62 4.12 10.27
CA SER A 25 -3.50 3.67 9.18
C SER A 25 -4.49 4.74 8.73
N GLU A 26 -4.92 5.63 9.62
CA GLU A 26 -5.84 6.73 9.30
C GLU A 26 -5.19 7.89 8.54
N SER A 27 -3.87 8.05 8.61
CA SER A 27 -3.13 9.12 7.93
C SER A 27 -2.51 8.70 6.60
N LEU A 28 -2.57 7.42 6.25
CA LEU A 28 -2.05 6.90 4.99
C LEU A 28 -2.92 7.35 3.81
N SER A 29 -2.27 7.71 2.72
CA SER A 29 -2.95 8.04 1.47
C SER A 29 -3.58 6.79 0.85
N TRP A 30 -4.80 6.95 0.33
CA TRP A 30 -5.41 5.96 -0.55
C TRP A 30 -4.59 5.74 -1.82
N GLU A 31 -4.87 4.66 -2.55
CA GLU A 31 -4.14 4.25 -3.77
C GLU A 31 -2.64 4.00 -3.55
N THR A 32 -2.28 3.63 -2.32
CA THR A 32 -0.93 3.21 -1.93
C THR A 32 -0.95 1.84 -1.29
N GLU A 33 0.24 1.27 -1.13
CA GLU A 33 0.44 -0.05 -0.58
C GLU A 33 1.17 0.00 0.78
N VAL A 34 0.91 -1.00 1.61
CA VAL A 34 1.59 -1.18 2.90
C VAL A 34 2.28 -2.53 2.93
N TRP A 35 3.54 -2.52 3.37
CA TRP A 35 4.34 -3.71 3.62
C TRP A 35 4.70 -3.80 5.10
N ILE A 36 4.66 -5.01 5.67
CA ILE A 36 4.90 -5.23 7.10
C ILE A 36 5.98 -6.31 7.26
N ALA A 37 7.06 -6.00 7.98
CA ALA A 37 8.21 -6.89 8.09
C ALA A 37 7.89 -8.23 8.77
N ASP A 38 6.99 -8.24 9.76
CA ASP A 38 6.51 -9.48 10.40
C ASP A 38 5.68 -10.38 9.47
N MET A 39 5.18 -9.84 8.35
CA MET A 39 4.39 -10.57 7.35
C MET A 39 4.92 -10.28 5.94
N PRO A 40 6.19 -10.63 5.65
CA PRO A 40 6.92 -10.11 4.49
C PRO A 40 6.37 -10.61 3.15
N GLU A 41 5.61 -11.71 3.15
CA GLU A 41 4.96 -12.31 1.99
C GLU A 41 3.59 -11.68 1.67
N HIS A 42 3.12 -10.74 2.51
CA HIS A 42 1.80 -10.12 2.38
C HIS A 42 1.90 -8.60 2.18
N MET A 43 0.90 -8.03 1.51
CA MET A 43 0.73 -6.58 1.37
C MET A 43 -0.73 -6.18 1.62
N VAL A 44 -0.92 -4.95 2.08
CA VAL A 44 -2.24 -4.31 2.18
C VAL A 44 -2.34 -3.25 1.08
N HIS A 45 -3.43 -3.28 0.31
CA HIS A 45 -3.72 -2.30 -0.74
C HIS A 45 -4.82 -1.34 -0.26
N LEU A 46 -4.50 -0.06 -0.07
CA LEU A 46 -5.47 0.94 0.35
C LEU A 46 -6.21 1.48 -0.88
N ASN A 47 -7.53 1.31 -0.95
CA ASN A 47 -8.36 1.57 -2.14
C ASN A 47 -8.02 0.68 -3.35
N GLY A 48 -7.94 -0.62 -3.10
CA GLY A 48 -7.66 -1.62 -4.12
C GLY A 48 -8.85 -1.95 -5.03
N ASP A 49 -9.62 -0.97 -5.53
CA ASP A 49 -10.69 -1.25 -6.50
C ASP A 49 -10.10 -2.05 -7.68
N LYS A 50 -8.95 -1.62 -8.21
CA LYS A 50 -8.12 -2.35 -9.19
C LYS A 50 -7.87 -3.85 -8.90
N PHE A 51 -8.01 -4.32 -7.66
CA PHE A 51 -7.71 -5.68 -7.23
C PHE A 51 -8.93 -6.51 -6.81
N LEU A 52 -10.13 -5.93 -6.82
CA LEU A 52 -11.38 -6.68 -6.62
C LEU A 52 -11.83 -7.32 -7.95
N GLY A 53 -12.35 -8.54 -7.91
CA GLY A 53 -13.00 -9.21 -9.04
C GLY A 53 -14.00 -10.29 -8.60
N PRO A 54 -14.94 -10.75 -9.44
CA PRO A 54 -15.25 -10.35 -10.81
C PRO A 54 -16.00 -9.01 -10.86
N ARG A 55 -15.64 -8.16 -11.83
CA ARG A 55 -16.48 -7.03 -12.25
C ARG A 55 -17.13 -7.47 -13.55
N ASP A 56 -18.37 -7.96 -13.44
CA ASP A 56 -19.23 -8.47 -14.52
C ASP A 56 -18.57 -9.28 -15.64
#